data_AF-A0A8J5MZ27-F1
#
_entry.id   AF-A0A8J5MZ27-F1
#
_cell.length_a   1.000
_cell.length_b   1.000
_cell.length_c   1.000
_cell.angle_alpha   90.00
_cell.angle_beta   90.00
_cell.angle_gamma   90.00
#
_symmetry.space_group_name_H-M   'P 1'
#
loop_
_entity.id
_entity.type
_entity.pdbx_description
1 polymer ?
#
loop_
_entity_poly.entity_id
_entity_poly.type
_entity_poly.pdbx_seq_one_letter_code
_entity_poly.pdbx_strand_id
1 'polypeptide(L)'
;MVASLYTDAQGYTPLHISRTKYQVFAGVAWGFRKGAPFLKRFSFLKQMMIEAGLIDHWMEEATAATITNYKKDINETVDFDSSGVGTEKVMVVLTLHHLQGVFYLLLLGYGLAFLALLQENLIYTYTRSKE
;
A
#
# COMPACT_ATOMS: atom_id res chain seq x y z
N MET A 1 -6.97 8.11 10.24
CA MET A 1 -7.62 8.67 9.03
C MET A 1 -6.66 9.40 8.10
N VAL A 2 -5.32 9.30 8.29
CA VAL A 2 -4.33 9.82 7.33
C VAL A 2 -3.81 8.72 6.41
N ALA A 3 -3.63 7.49 6.92
CA ALA A 3 -3.12 6.34 6.15
C ALA A 3 -3.94 6.00 4.87
N SER A 4 -5.26 6.25 4.88
CA SER A 4 -6.12 6.05 3.70
C SER A 4 -5.76 6.99 2.55
N LEU A 5 -5.21 8.17 2.84
CA LEU A 5 -4.78 9.13 1.81
C LEU A 5 -3.49 8.69 1.09
N TYR A 6 -2.74 7.78 1.71
CA TYR A 6 -1.49 7.22 1.18
C TYR A 6 -1.68 5.80 0.64
N THR A 7 -2.91 5.31 0.56
CA THR A 7 -3.20 3.96 0.05
C THR A 7 -3.47 4.05 -1.45
N ASP A 8 -2.73 3.28 -2.25
CA ASP A 8 -2.95 3.19 -3.69
C ASP A 8 -4.26 2.43 -4.02
N ALA A 9 -4.74 2.54 -5.26
CA ALA A 9 -5.90 1.81 -5.77
C ALA A 9 -5.77 0.28 -5.60
N GLN A 10 -4.53 -0.21 -5.50
CA GLN A 10 -4.20 -1.61 -5.26
C GLN A 10 -4.18 -2.01 -3.76
N GLY A 11 -4.45 -1.07 -2.86
CA GLY A 11 -4.47 -1.30 -1.41
C GLY A 11 -3.09 -1.28 -0.75
N TYR A 12 -2.03 -0.91 -1.48
CA TYR A 12 -0.69 -0.76 -0.92
C TYR A 12 -0.56 0.59 -0.20
N THR A 13 -0.17 0.57 1.07
CA THR A 13 0.12 1.76 1.86
C THR A 13 1.60 1.73 2.28
N PRO A 14 2.49 2.52 1.67
CA PRO A 14 3.92 2.54 2.01
C PRO A 14 4.19 3.14 3.40
N LEU A 15 3.18 3.72 4.04
CA LEU A 15 3.25 4.32 5.36
C LEU A 15 2.61 3.41 6.42
N HIS A 16 3.44 2.71 7.19
CA HIS A 16 2.99 1.92 8.33
C HIS A 16 3.00 2.76 9.62
N ILE A 17 1.84 3.26 10.02
CA ILE A 17 1.66 3.93 11.31
C ILE A 17 1.10 2.92 12.32
N SER A 18 1.69 2.90 13.52
CA SER A 18 1.17 2.07 14.62
C SER A 18 -0.30 2.41 14.92
N ARG A 19 -1.11 1.37 15.17
CA ARG A 19 -2.49 1.54 15.65
C ARG A 19 -2.56 1.97 17.11
N THR A 20 -1.50 1.71 17.88
CA THR A 20 -1.41 2.10 19.28
C THR A 20 -0.93 3.55 19.39
N LYS A 21 -1.74 4.39 20.02
CA LYS A 21 -1.36 5.75 20.39
C LYS A 21 -0.53 5.69 21.68
N TYR A 22 0.77 5.88 21.59
CA TYR A 22 1.60 6.13 22.77
C TYR A 22 1.41 7.60 23.18
N GLN A 23 0.96 7.85 24.42
CA GLN A 23 0.58 9.18 24.92
C GLN A 23 1.76 10.13 25.20
N VAL A 24 2.91 9.96 24.55
CA VAL A 24 4.13 10.73 24.91
C VAL A 24 4.20 12.09 24.20
N PHE A 25 3.27 12.41 23.29
CA PHE A 25 3.31 13.68 22.57
C PHE A 25 2.59 14.79 23.34
N ALA A 26 3.36 15.62 24.05
CA ALA A 26 2.87 16.80 24.76
C ALA A 26 2.42 17.95 23.83
N GLY A 27 2.44 17.75 22.52
CA GLY A 27 2.12 18.76 21.52
C GLY A 27 3.33 19.55 21.04
N VAL A 28 3.14 20.32 19.96
CA VAL A 28 4.11 21.33 19.50
C VAL A 28 3.75 22.66 20.15
N ALA A 29 4.73 23.34 20.72
CA ALA A 29 4.54 24.64 21.35
C ALA A 29 5.59 25.65 20.89
N TRP A 30 5.21 26.92 20.94
CA TRP A 30 6.11 28.03 20.68
C TRP A 30 6.88 28.42 21.95
N GLY A 31 8.21 28.44 21.86
CA GLY A 31 9.08 28.80 22.97
C GLY A 31 9.29 30.32 23.06
N PHE A 32 9.10 30.88 24.26
CA PHE A 32 9.32 32.31 24.53
C PHE A 32 10.25 32.52 25.73
N ARG A 33 11.01 33.63 25.71
CA ARG A 33 11.80 34.05 26.86
C ARG A 33 10.87 34.43 28.01
N LYS A 34 11.24 34.06 29.24
CA LYS A 34 10.49 34.43 30.46
C LYS A 34 10.34 35.95 30.53
N GLY A 35 9.10 36.42 30.67
CA GLY A 35 8.77 37.85 30.73
C GLY A 35 8.57 38.54 29.37
N ALA A 36 8.52 37.80 28.26
CA ALA A 36 8.24 38.37 26.96
C ALA A 36 6.91 39.15 26.95
N PRO A 37 6.90 40.46 26.61
CA PRO A 37 5.71 41.31 26.72
C PRO A 37 4.62 40.93 25.72
N PHE A 38 4.98 40.27 24.62
CA PHE A 38 4.07 39.84 23.56
C PHE A 38 3.40 38.48 23.82
N LEU A 39 3.81 37.74 24.86
CA LEU A 39 3.31 36.39 25.14
C LEU A 39 1.78 36.34 25.24
N LYS A 40 1.17 37.29 25.95
CA LYS A 40 -0.28 37.35 26.16
C LYS A 40 -1.02 37.59 24.85
N ARG A 41 -0.58 38.57 24.06
CA ARG A 41 -1.18 38.92 22.77
C ARG A 41 -1.08 37.77 21.78
N PHE A 42 0.07 37.11 21.76
CA PHE A 42 0.31 35.98 20.88
C PHE A 42 -0.48 34.74 21.27
N SER A 43 -0.64 34.48 22.57
CA SER A 43 -1.50 33.40 23.06
C SER A 43 -2.97 33.61 22.66
N PHE A 44 -3.45 34.84 22.72
CA PHE A 44 -4.79 35.21 22.28
C PHE A 44 -4.97 35.02 20.77
N LEU A 45 -4.01 35.48 19.96
CA LEU A 45 -4.03 35.28 18.51
C LEU A 45 -4.03 33.79 18.14
N LYS A 46 -3.19 32.98 18.82
CA LYS A 46 -3.16 31.53 18.64
C LYS A 46 -4.52 30.91 18.94
N GLN A 47 -5.15 31.31 20.04
CA GLN A 47 -6.47 30.83 20.43
C GLN A 47 -7.51 31.16 19.36
N MET A 48 -7.53 32.40 18.86
CA MET A 48 -8.43 32.78 17.77
C MET A 48 -8.18 31.99 16.49
N MET A 49 -6.92 31.71 16.13
CA MET A 49 -6.60 30.88 14.95
C MET A 49 -7.08 29.44 15.10
N ILE A 50 -7.00 28.88 16.31
CA ILE A 50 -7.56 27.56 16.64
C ILE A 50 -9.09 27.59 16.52
N GLU A 51 -9.74 28.56 17.16
CA GLU A 51 -11.20 28.69 17.16
C GLU A 51 -11.78 28.99 15.78
N ALA A 52 -11.04 29.72 14.94
CA ALA A 52 -11.40 29.97 13.55
C ALA A 52 -11.20 28.75 12.63
N GLY A 53 -10.60 27.66 13.12
CA GLY A 53 -10.28 26.46 12.33
C GLY A 53 -9.16 26.69 11.30
N LEU A 54 -8.42 27.79 11.39
CA LEU A 54 -7.39 28.15 10.41
C LEU A 54 -6.21 27.17 10.43
N ILE A 55 -5.89 26.66 11.61
CA ILE A 55 -4.85 25.64 11.79
C ILE A 55 -5.23 24.34 11.07
N ASP A 56 -6.50 23.92 11.19
CA ASP A 56 -6.98 22.70 10.55
C ASP A 56 -6.95 22.83 9.02
N HIS A 57 -7.39 23.98 8.50
CA HIS A 57 -7.32 24.29 7.07
C HIS A 57 -5.89 24.20 6.53
N TRP A 58 -4.92 24.86 7.19
CA TRP A 58 -3.53 24.81 6.73
C TRP A 58 -2.89 23.43 6.90
N MET A 59 -3.30 22.67 7.91
CA MET A 59 -2.81 21.30 8.08
C MET A 59 -3.33 20.38 6.97
N GLU A 60 -4.60 20.53 6.58
CA GLU A 60 -5.16 19.83 5.43
C GLU A 60 -4.42 20.21 4.13
N GLU A 61 -4.21 21.50 3.88
CA GLU A 61 -3.50 21.99 2.70
C GLU A 61 -2.05 21.49 2.63
N ALA A 62 -1.31 21.56 3.75
CA ALA A 62 0.07 21.08 3.82
C ALA A 62 0.17 19.55 3.62
N THR A 63 -0.77 18.78 4.18
CA THR A 63 -0.80 17.33 3.96
C THR A 63 -1.17 16.98 2.52
N ALA A 64 -2.13 17.69 1.91
CA ALA A 64 -2.51 17.50 0.51
C ALA A 64 -1.36 17.81 -0.45
N ALA A 65 -0.61 18.90 -0.22
CA ALA A 65 0.58 19.23 -1.01
C ALA A 65 1.65 18.13 -0.92
N THR A 66 1.89 17.61 0.28
CA THR A 66 2.86 16.52 0.51
C THR A 66 2.44 15.23 -0.20
N ILE A 67 1.16 14.87 -0.14
CA ILE A 67 0.62 13.69 -0.85
C ILE A 67 0.76 13.86 -2.36
N THR A 68 0.50 15.06 -2.88
CA THR A 68 0.59 15.34 -4.31
C THR A 68 2.02 15.20 -4.82
N ASN A 69 3.00 15.76 -4.10
CA ASN A 69 4.42 15.61 -4.43
C ASN A 69 4.85 14.14 -4.35
N TYR A 70 4.40 13.41 -3.33
CA TYR A 70 4.71 11.98 -3.19
C TYR A 70 4.17 11.14 -4.35
N LYS A 71 2.93 11.39 -4.79
CA LYS A 71 2.35 10.72 -5.96
C LYS A 71 3.11 11.03 -7.25
N LYS A 72 3.59 12.27 -7.38
CA LYS A 72 4.41 12.67 -8.52
C LYS A 72 5.75 11.92 -8.55
N ASP A 73 6.43 11.83 -7.42
CA ASP A 73 7.71 11.12 -7.32
C ASP A 73 7.57 9.63 -7.63
N ILE A 74 6.50 8.96 -7.16
CA ILE A 74 6.22 7.57 -7.51
C ILE A 74 6.05 7.42 -9.02
N ASN A 75 5.23 8.25 -9.65
CA ASN A 75 4.98 8.16 -11.10
C ASN A 75 6.28 8.37 -11.89
N GLU A 76 7.14 9.29 -11.48
CA GLU A 76 8.45 9.51 -12.12
C GLU A 76 9.40 8.31 -11.94
N THR A 77 9.39 7.65 -10.77
CA THR A 77 10.19 6.42 -10.56
C THR A 77 9.67 5.20 -11.33
N VAL A 78 8.36 5.06 -11.50
CA VAL A 78 7.76 3.96 -12.27
C VAL A 78 8.08 4.08 -13.76
N ASP A 79 8.13 5.30 -14.30
CA ASP A 79 8.55 5.51 -15.70
C ASP A 79 10.05 5.25 -15.89
N PHE A 80 10.90 5.53 -14.88
CA PHE A 80 12.35 5.30 -14.96
C PHE A 80 12.74 3.82 -14.89
N ASP A 81 12.02 3.00 -14.13
CA ASP A 81 12.32 1.56 -13.97
C ASP A 81 11.91 0.67 -15.15
N SER A 82 11.21 1.24 -16.14
CA SER A 82 10.95 0.58 -17.43
C SER A 82 12.22 0.47 -18.31
N SER A 83 13.31 1.14 -17.92
CA SER A 83 14.54 1.26 -18.68
C SER A 83 15.80 1.05 -17.82
N GLY A 84 15.95 -0.14 -17.24
CA GLY A 84 17.29 -0.71 -17.01
C GLY A 84 17.76 -0.87 -15.56
N VAL A 85 17.92 -2.15 -15.19
CA VAL A 85 18.99 -2.72 -14.36
C VAL A 85 19.50 -1.87 -13.19
N GLY A 86 19.08 -2.21 -11.96
CA GLY A 86 19.87 -1.89 -10.78
C GLY A 86 19.13 -1.86 -9.44
N THR A 87 19.12 -3.00 -8.76
CA THR A 87 19.34 -3.11 -7.30
C THR A 87 18.47 -2.25 -6.36
N GLU A 88 17.22 -2.64 -6.17
CA GLU A 88 16.67 -2.67 -4.82
C GLU A 88 15.68 -3.83 -4.71
N LYS A 89 15.72 -4.54 -3.58
CA LYS A 89 14.81 -5.66 -3.27
C LYS A 89 13.40 -5.10 -3.03
N VAL A 90 12.78 -4.58 -4.08
CA VAL A 90 11.34 -4.39 -4.12
C VAL A 90 10.78 -5.80 -4.00
N MET A 91 10.21 -6.12 -2.83
CA MET A 91 9.36 -7.30 -2.70
C MET A 91 8.14 -7.04 -3.57
N VAL A 92 8.27 -7.34 -4.86
CA VAL A 92 7.15 -7.45 -5.78
C VAL A 92 6.30 -8.56 -5.18
N VAL A 93 5.21 -8.15 -4.52
CA VAL A 93 4.19 -9.07 -4.06
C VAL A 93 3.65 -9.71 -5.34
N LEU A 94 4.11 -10.93 -5.64
CA LEU A 94 3.59 -11.70 -6.77
C LEU A 94 2.13 -12.01 -6.46
N THR A 95 1.25 -11.13 -6.91
CA THR A 95 -0.19 -11.28 -6.81
C THR A 95 -0.61 -12.51 -7.62
N LEU A 96 -1.59 -13.25 -7.10
CA LEU A 96 -2.11 -14.52 -7.64
C LEU A 96 -2.37 -14.49 -9.17
N HIS A 97 -2.68 -13.32 -9.71
CA HIS A 97 -2.89 -13.08 -11.15
C HIS A 97 -1.67 -13.45 -12.02
N HIS A 98 -0.44 -13.26 -11.53
CA HIS A 98 0.75 -13.66 -12.27
C HIS A 98 0.96 -15.19 -12.27
N LEU A 99 0.52 -15.86 -11.21
CA LEU A 99 0.68 -17.32 -11.06
C LEU A 99 -0.48 -18.12 -11.67
N GLN A 100 -1.55 -17.45 -12.12
CA GLN A 100 -2.74 -18.06 -12.66
C GLN A 100 -2.45 -18.94 -13.89
N GLY A 101 -1.52 -18.54 -14.75
CA GLY A 101 -1.11 -19.34 -15.91
C GLY A 101 -0.49 -20.69 -15.53
N VAL A 102 0.30 -20.72 -14.46
CA VAL A 102 0.94 -21.96 -13.96
C VAL A 102 -0.12 -22.91 -13.41
N PHE A 103 -1.13 -22.39 -12.70
CA PHE A 103 -2.25 -23.21 -12.22
C PHE A 103 -3.10 -23.80 -13.36
N TYR A 104 -3.33 -23.06 -14.44
CA TYR A 104 -4.02 -23.60 -15.62
C TYR A 104 -3.22 -24.72 -16.29
N LEU A 105 -1.90 -24.55 -16.44
CA LEU A 105 -1.03 -25.56 -17.03
C LEU A 105 -1.00 -26.83 -16.16
N LEU A 106 -0.93 -26.67 -14.83
CA LEU A 106 -1.00 -27.77 -13.88
C LEU A 106 -2.32 -28.54 -14.00
N LEU A 107 -3.46 -27.83 -14.01
CA LEU A 107 -4.79 -28.43 -14.11
C LEU A 107 -4.96 -29.19 -15.43
N LEU A 108 -4.48 -28.61 -16.54
CA LEU A 108 -4.51 -29.24 -17.85
C LEU A 108 -3.66 -30.52 -17.87
N GLY A 109 -2.46 -30.48 -17.27
CA GLY A 109 -1.59 -31.66 -17.14
C GLY A 109 -2.26 -32.79 -16.37
N TYR A 110 -2.88 -32.49 -15.22
CA TYR A 110 -3.64 -33.48 -14.46
C TYR A 110 -4.84 -34.03 -15.24
N GLY A 111 -5.54 -33.18 -16.00
CA GLY A 111 -6.64 -33.61 -16.86
C GLY A 111 -6.20 -34.61 -17.94
N LEU A 112 -5.09 -34.34 -18.61
CA LEU A 112 -4.53 -35.26 -19.62
C LEU A 112 -4.07 -36.58 -19.00
N ALA A 113 -3.39 -36.54 -17.86
CA ALA A 113 -2.96 -37.75 -17.16
C ALA A 113 -4.15 -38.63 -16.73
N PHE A 114 -5.22 -38.00 -16.23
CA PHE A 114 -6.44 -38.70 -15.87
C PHE A 114 -7.14 -39.34 -17.07
N LEU A 115 -7.22 -38.64 -18.21
CA LEU A 115 -7.77 -39.17 -19.44
C LEU A 115 -6.96 -40.35 -19.99
N ALA A 116 -5.63 -40.28 -19.94
CA ALA A 116 -4.76 -41.37 -20.34
C ALA A 116 -5.00 -42.63 -19.48
N LEU A 117 -5.14 -42.46 -18.16
CA LEU A 117 -5.44 -43.57 -17.24
C LEU A 117 -6.80 -44.21 -17.54
N LEU A 118 -7.84 -43.42 -17.82
CA LEU A 118 -9.14 -43.95 -18.21
C LEU A 118 -9.09 -44.74 -19.53
N GLN A 119 -8.31 -44.27 -20.51
CA GLN A 119 -8.10 -44.99 -21.76
C GLN A 119 -7.43 -46.35 -21.52
N GLU A 120 -6.36 -46.39 -20.72
CA GLU A 120 -5.68 -47.63 -20.38
C GLU A 120 -6.62 -48.60 -19.63
N ASN A 121 -7.44 -48.10 -18.70
CA ASN A 121 -8.39 -48.92 -17.95
C ASN A 121 -9.49 -49.51 -18.85
N LEU A 122 -9.99 -48.73 -19.80
CA LEU A 122 -10.97 -49.20 -20.80
C LEU A 122 -10.38 -50.26 -21.72
N ILE A 123 -9.15 -50.07 -22.21
CA ILE A 123 -8.47 -51.05 -23.05
C ILE A 123 -8.23 -52.34 -22.25
N TYR A 124 -7.82 -52.23 -20.99
CA TYR A 124 -7.57 -53.38 -20.11
C TYR A 124 -8.84 -54.20 -19.86
N THR A 125 -9.94 -53.55 -19.50
CA THR A 125 -11.24 -54.22 -19.28
C THR A 125 -11.82 -54.83 -20.55
N TYR A 126 -11.66 -54.17 -21.70
CA TYR A 126 -12.07 -54.72 -22.99
C TYR A 126 -11.28 -55.97 -23.37
N THR A 127 -9.95 -55.95 -23.16
CA THR A 127 -9.09 -57.09 -23.49
C THR A 127 -9.40 -58.29 -22.58
N ARG A 128 -9.59 -58.05 -21.27
CA ARG A 128 -9.97 -59.10 -20.30
C ARG A 128 -11.35 -59.72 -20.53
N SER A 129 -12.28 -59.01 -21.16
CA SER A 129 -13.61 -59.53 -21.51
C SER A 129 -13.59 -60.47 -22.72
N LYS A 130 -12.51 -60.43 -23.52
CA LYS A 130 -12.34 -61.24 -24.73
C LYS A 130 -11.58 -62.54 -24.52
N GLU A 131 -10.90 -62.70 -23.38
CA GLU A 131 -10.30 -63.96 -22.92
C GLU A 131 -11.31 -64.78 -22.10
#